data_AF-V4AXY1-F1
#
_entry.id   AF-V4AXY1-F1
#
_cell.length_a   1.000
_cell.length_b   1.000
_cell.length_c   1.000
_cell.angle_alpha   90.00
_cell.angle_beta   90.00
_cell.angle_gamma   90.00
#
_symmetry.space_group_name_H-M   'P 1'
#
loop_
_entity.id
_entity.type
_entity.pdbx_description
1 polymer ?
#
loop_
_entity_poly.entity_id
_entity_poly.type
_entity_poly.pdbx_seq_one_letter_code
_entity_poly.pdbx_strand_id
1 'polypeptide(L)'
;DEHIRQLRHPLVTRPDGTEALDLKIDLSHYKPEEIHIRTVGHELSVHAKHEDKTDHSSVYQEYSRKFSLPAHVDPEHVQSSLSRDGILRI
;
A
#
# COMPACT_ATOMS: atom_id res chain seq x y z
N ASP A 1 -4.58 16.57 -9.35
CA ASP A 1 -3.61 15.74 -8.63
C ASP A 1 -3.11 14.60 -9.50
N GLU A 2 -2.00 14.80 -10.21
CA GLU A 2 -1.41 13.78 -11.10
C GLU A 2 -0.94 12.53 -10.34
N HIS A 3 -0.69 12.66 -9.03
CA HIS A 3 -0.28 11.58 -8.14
C HIS A 3 -1.36 10.51 -7.96
N ILE A 4 -2.64 10.82 -8.20
CA ILE A 4 -3.74 9.84 -8.14
C ILE A 4 -3.83 9.03 -9.44
N ARG A 5 -3.32 9.55 -10.57
CA ARG A 5 -3.45 8.88 -11.87
C ARG A 5 -2.47 7.72 -12.07
N GLN A 6 -1.30 7.76 -11.44
CA GLN A 6 -0.25 6.75 -11.61
C GLN A 6 -0.54 5.38 -10.95
N LEU A 7 -1.54 5.29 -10.07
CA LEU A 7 -1.82 4.04 -9.34
C LEU A 7 -2.85 3.13 -10.02
N ARG A 8 -3.31 3.47 -11.23
CA ARG A 8 -4.44 2.75 -11.83
C ARG A 8 -4.07 1.34 -12.30
N HIS A 9 -2.80 1.03 -12.52
CA HIS A 9 -2.39 -0.29 -13.01
C HIS A 9 -1.05 -0.69 -12.40
N PRO A 10 -1.06 -1.28 -11.20
CA PRO A 10 0.15 -1.75 -10.53
C PRO A 10 0.65 -3.08 -11.08
N LEU A 11 0.33 -3.41 -12.35
CA LEU A 11 0.65 -4.69 -12.95
C LEU A 11 1.83 -4.51 -13.90
N VAL A 12 2.87 -5.29 -13.67
CA VAL A 12 4.05 -5.36 -14.52
C VAL A 12 4.07 -6.73 -15.15
N THR A 13 4.02 -6.79 -16.48
CA THR A 13 4.25 -8.04 -17.22
C THR A 13 5.74 -8.32 -17.24
N ARG A 14 6.14 -9.45 -16.67
CA ARG A 14 7.52 -9.95 -16.70
C ARG A 14 7.84 -10.55 -18.08
N PRO A 15 9.13 -10.71 -18.44
CA PRO A 15 9.54 -11.24 -19.74
C PRO A 15 9.05 -12.66 -20.05
N ASP A 16 8.71 -13.43 -19.02
CA ASP A 16 8.13 -14.78 -19.12
C ASP A 16 6.61 -14.76 -19.40
N GLY A 17 6.02 -13.58 -19.54
CA GLY A 17 4.57 -13.39 -19.76
C GLY A 17 3.74 -13.46 -18.48
N THR A 18 4.36 -13.65 -17.31
CA THR A 18 3.64 -13.59 -16.03
C THR A 18 3.40 -12.14 -15.63
N GLU A 19 2.24 -11.85 -15.06
CA GLU A 19 1.98 -10.54 -14.47
C GLU A 19 2.40 -10.55 -13.00
N ALA A 20 3.00 -9.45 -12.58
CA ALA A 20 3.42 -9.20 -11.22
C ALA A 20 2.68 -7.98 -10.70
N LEU A 21 2.25 -8.04 -9.44
CA LEU A 21 1.93 -6.82 -8.73
C LEU A 21 3.26 -6.12 -8.41
N ASP A 22 3.37 -4.84 -8.79
CA ASP A 22 4.46 -3.95 -8.41
C ASP A 22 3.84 -2.68 -7.82
N LEU A 23 3.56 -2.75 -6.52
CA LEU A 23 3.09 -1.59 -5.79
C LEU A 23 4.22 -0.97 -5.00
N LYS A 24 4.42 0.33 -5.19
CA LYS A 24 5.31 1.14 -4.36
C LYS A 24 4.51 2.26 -3.70
N ILE A 25 4.44 2.24 -2.37
CA ILE A 25 3.70 3.21 -1.58
C ILE A 25 4.65 3.85 -0.57
N ASP A 26 4.73 5.18 -0.59
CA ASP A 26 5.45 5.94 0.44
C ASP A 26 4.57 6.11 1.68
N LEU A 27 4.98 5.47 2.77
CA LEU A 27 4.35 5.54 4.09
C LEU A 27 5.35 6.05 5.14
N SER A 28 6.37 6.82 4.73
CA SER A 28 7.43 7.34 5.61
C SER A 28 6.95 8.23 6.76
N HIS A 29 5.71 8.74 6.68
CA HIS A 29 5.07 9.50 7.75
C HIS A 29 4.38 8.64 8.83
N TYR A 30 4.35 7.32 8.66
CA TYR A 30 3.66 6.39 9.56
C TYR A 30 4.65 5.41 10.19
N LYS A 31 4.41 5.05 11.45
CA LYS A 31 5.15 3.97 12.11
C LYS A 31 4.67 2.61 11.57
N PRO A 32 5.52 1.56 11.56
CA PRO A 32 5.12 0.23 11.11
C PRO A 32 3.84 -0.29 11.78
N GLU A 33 3.66 -0.04 13.08
CA GLU A 33 2.48 -0.42 13.85
C GLU A 33 1.20 0.35 13.51
N GLU A 34 1.31 1.50 12.84
CA GLU A 34 0.17 2.30 12.37
C GLU A 34 -0.34 1.82 11.00
N ILE A 35 0.42 0.96 10.31
CA ILE A 35 0.16 0.50 8.95
C ILE A 35 -0.53 -0.87 8.99
N HIS A 36 -1.69 -0.95 8.35
CA HIS A 36 -2.51 -2.15 8.23
C HIS A 36 -2.69 -2.52 6.77
N ILE A 37 -2.25 -3.73 6.42
CA ILE A 37 -2.37 -4.29 5.08
C ILE A 37 -3.25 -5.54 5.17
N ARG A 38 -4.25 -5.62 4.31
CA ARG A 38 -5.12 -6.81 4.23
C ARG A 38 -5.58 -7.06 2.82
N THR A 39 -5.80 -8.33 2.50
CA THR A 39 -6.52 -8.78 1.31
C THR A 39 -7.93 -9.19 1.70
N VAL A 40 -8.93 -8.73 0.94
CA VAL A 40 -10.34 -9.13 1.11
C VAL A 40 -10.91 -9.47 -0.26
N GLY A 41 -11.14 -10.76 -0.52
CA GLY A 41 -11.41 -11.23 -1.88
C GLY A 41 -10.23 -10.91 -2.80
N HIS A 42 -10.48 -10.37 -3.99
CA HIS A 42 -9.46 -9.91 -4.94
C HIS A 42 -9.12 -8.42 -4.78
N GLU A 43 -9.15 -7.88 -3.56
CA GLU A 43 -8.78 -6.49 -3.28
C GLU A 43 -7.73 -6.43 -2.19
N LEU A 44 -6.61 -5.77 -2.48
CA LEU A 44 -5.62 -5.38 -1.48
C LEU A 44 -5.97 -4.01 -0.93
N SER A 45 -6.10 -3.89 0.38
CA SER A 45 -6.29 -2.61 1.06
C SER A 45 -5.10 -2.27 1.96
N VAL A 46 -4.65 -1.03 1.84
CA VAL A 46 -3.58 -0.44 2.65
C VAL A 46 -4.17 0.74 3.40
N HIS A 47 -4.13 0.67 4.72
CA HIS A 47 -4.59 1.71 5.63
C HIS A 47 -3.46 2.10 6.57
N ALA A 48 -3.23 3.38 6.78
CA ALA A 48 -2.29 3.86 7.78
C ALA A 48 -2.88 5.09 8.46
N LYS A 49 -2.82 5.15 9.79
CA LYS A 49 -3.35 6.27 10.56
C LYS A 49 -2.34 6.69 11.60
N HIS A 50 -1.95 7.96 11.54
CA HIS A 50 -1.08 8.60 12.52
C HIS A 50 -1.86 9.69 13.27
N GLU A 51 -1.83 9.63 14.59
CA GLU A 51 -2.45 10.62 15.47
C GLU A 51 -1.48 10.94 16.61
N ASP A 52 -0.96 12.16 16.61
CA ASP A 52 -0.05 12.63 17.64
C ASP A 52 -0.62 13.91 18.25
N LYS A 53 -0.77 13.92 19.59
CA LYS A 53 -1.37 15.03 20.32
C LYS A 53 -0.42 15.51 21.40
N THR A 54 -0.13 16.80 21.37
CA THR A 54 0.64 17.52 22.39
C THR A 54 -0.27 18.53 23.11
N ASP A 55 0.25 19.20 24.13
CA ASP A 55 -0.48 20.27 24.83
C ASP A 55 -0.79 21.48 23.95
N HIS A 56 -0.09 21.62 22.81
CA HIS A 56 -0.16 22.80 21.94
C HIS A 56 -0.59 22.49 20.50
N SER A 57 -0.61 21.22 20.10
CA SER A 57 -0.94 20.82 18.72
C SER A 57 -1.52 19.41 18.64
N SER A 58 -2.23 19.16 17.55
CA SER A 58 -2.66 17.83 17.14
C SER A 58 -2.30 17.61 15.68
N VAL A 59 -1.66 16.49 15.39
CA VAL A 59 -1.40 15.99 14.04
C VAL A 59 -2.31 14.80 13.81
N TYR A 60 -3.06 14.84 12.71
CA TYR A 60 -3.82 13.71 12.20
C TYR A 60 -3.45 13.51 10.74
N GLN A 61 -2.99 12.30 10.40
CA GLN A 61 -2.74 11.89 9.03
C GLN A 61 -3.34 10.52 8.79
N GLU A 62 -3.95 10.34 7.62
CA GLU A 62 -4.55 9.07 7.25
C GLU A 62 -4.31 8.78 5.77
N TYR A 63 -3.87 7.55 5.50
CA TYR A 63 -3.75 6.97 4.19
C TYR A 63 -4.73 5.82 4.07
N SER A 64 -5.54 5.79 3.01
CA SER A 64 -6.43 4.68 2.71
C SER A 64 -6.50 4.47 1.21
N ARG A 65 -6.02 3.31 0.74
CA ARG A 65 -6.15 2.90 -0.66
C ARG A 65 -6.47 1.43 -0.81
N LYS A 66 -7.15 1.14 -1.92
CA LYS A 66 -7.57 -0.18 -2.36
C LYS A 66 -7.04 -0.42 -3.77
N PHE A 67 -6.57 -1.62 -4.01
CA PHE A 67 -6.02 -2.06 -5.28
C PHE A 67 -6.71 -3.37 -5.67
N SER A 68 -7.32 -3.39 -6.85
CA SER A 68 -7.84 -4.63 -7.40
C SER A 68 -6.68 -5.54 -7.79
N LEU A 69 -6.71 -6.77 -7.28
CA LEU A 69 -5.78 -7.81 -7.67
C LEU A 69 -6.25 -8.43 -8.99
N PRO A 70 -5.34 -8.79 -9.91
CA PRO A 70 -5.68 -9.59 -11.08
C PRO A 70 -6.33 -10.91 -10.69
N ALA A 71 -7.12 -11.47 -11.62
CA ALA A 71 -7.80 -12.75 -11.40
C ALA A 71 -6.85 -13.93 -11.13
N HIS A 72 -5.61 -13.85 -11.61
CA HIS A 72 -4.60 -14.90 -11.44
C HIS A 72 -3.72 -14.70 -10.19
N VAL A 73 -3.85 -13.59 -9.47
CA VAL A 73 -3.12 -13.36 -8.22
C VAL A 73 -3.92 -13.98 -7.09
N ASP A 74 -3.29 -14.91 -6.36
CA ASP A 74 -3.84 -15.50 -5.16
C ASP A 74 -3.69 -14.51 -3.98
N PRO A 75 -4.81 -14.00 -3.41
CA PRO A 75 -4.77 -13.06 -2.30
C PRO A 75 -4.12 -13.61 -1.03
N GLU A 76 -4.06 -14.93 -0.84
CA GLU A 76 -3.41 -15.56 0.33
C GLU A 76 -1.88 -15.60 0.20
N HIS A 77 -1.36 -15.48 -1.02
CA HIS A 77 0.08 -15.50 -1.32
C HIS A 77 0.66 -14.10 -1.55
N VAL A 78 -0.14 -13.04 -1.40
CA VAL A 78 0.36 -11.67 -1.47
C VAL A 78 1.32 -11.41 -0.32
N GLN A 79 2.56 -11.07 -0.65
CA GLN A 79 3.59 -10.71 0.32
C GLN A 79 3.83 -9.21 0.29
N SER A 80 4.12 -8.64 1.46
CA SER A 80 4.44 -7.23 1.60
C SER A 80 5.78 -7.06 2.31
N SER A 81 6.54 -6.05 1.92
CA SER A 81 7.76 -5.64 2.63
C SER A 81 7.77 -4.13 2.86
N LEU A 82 8.00 -3.71 4.11
CA LEU A 82 8.20 -2.33 4.47
C LEU A 82 9.70 -2.09 4.69
N SER A 83 10.25 -1.14 3.93
CA SER A 83 11.66 -0.75 4.06
C SER A 83 11.86 0.28 5.18
N ARG A 84 13.11 0.45 5.64
CA ARG A 84 13.45 1.36 6.78
C ARG A 84 13.13 2.83 6.50
N ASP A 85 13.14 3.23 5.25
CA ASP A 85 12.75 4.54 4.73
C ASP A 85 11.22 4.68 4.56
N GLY A 86 10.43 3.70 5.01
CA GLY A 86 8.97 3.77 5.00
C GLY A 86 8.32 3.48 3.66
N ILE A 87 9.07 2.92 2.69
CA ILE A 87 8.51 2.51 1.40
C ILE A 87 7.97 1.09 1.51
N LEU A 88 6.66 0.95 1.32
CA LEU A 88 5.95 -0.33 1.22
C LEU A 88 6.04 -0.85 -0.21
N ARG A 89 6.41 -2.13 -0.35
CA ARG A 89 6.41 -2.89 -1.60
C ARG A 89 5.52 -4.11 -1.48
N ILE A 90 4.69 -4.34 -2.50
CA ILE A 90 3.85 -5.53 -2.69
C ILE A 90 4.21 -6.13 -4.03
#